data_AF-A0A1G0YDV8-F1
#
_entry.id   AF-A0A1G0YDV8-F1
#
_cell.length_a   1.000
_cell.length_b   1.000
_cell.length_c   1.000
_cell.angle_alpha   90.00
_cell.angle_beta   90.00
_cell.angle_gamma   90.00
#
_symmetry.space_group_name_H-M   'P 1'
#
loop_
_entity.id
_entity.type
_entity.pdbx_description
1 polymer ?
#
loop_
_entity_poly.entity_id
_entity_poly.type
_entity_poly.pdbx_seq_one_letter_code
_entity_poly.pdbx_strand_id
1 'polypeptide(L)'
;MNIEILTSQWSEHELLDSGNRRKLERFGNHVLVRSEPKAWWKPSLPESEWQKADAVNDDSGRWIIGNRNPSREWLMKYGKITFQSRLTDMSKHVGIFPEQSPHWDWMTKKIADSGRKDIKVLNLFGYTGAATLAAASCGAGVTHVDASKPSVSWARRNQELSKLETAPVRWIIDDAVKFVKREIRRNSKYDAIVMDPPSFGRGPDGEIWKAEDSISEFLDLCRQTLTDKPLFIILTMYNLEASSIMLGNIMKDTMKPHGGTVSVGELALKEKSSERVLPMSIFSRWINFSS
;
A
#
# COMPACT_ATOMS: atom_id res chain seq x y z
N MET A 1 19.55 -2.63 -14.13
CA MET A 1 18.27 -2.72 -13.39
C MET A 1 17.50 -1.48 -13.84
N ASN A 2 16.32 -1.62 -14.44
CA ASN A 2 15.54 -0.45 -14.84
C ASN A 2 14.85 0.13 -13.60
N ILE A 3 14.90 1.45 -13.43
CA ILE A 3 14.26 2.14 -12.30
C ILE A 3 13.02 2.84 -12.86
N GLU A 4 11.85 2.43 -12.39
CA GLU A 4 10.56 2.91 -12.87
C GLU A 4 10.00 4.01 -11.95
N ILE A 5 9.26 4.95 -12.52
CA ILE A 5 8.40 5.88 -11.75
C ILE A 5 6.97 5.53 -12.13
N LEU A 6 6.19 5.04 -11.18
CA LEU A 6 4.80 4.67 -11.39
C LEU A 6 3.90 5.68 -10.69
N THR A 7 2.93 6.21 -11.43
CA THR A 7 1.98 7.20 -10.91
C THR A 7 0.55 6.69 -10.95
N SER A 8 -0.17 6.90 -9.85
CA SER A 8 -1.61 6.61 -9.76
C SER A 8 -2.38 7.24 -10.93
N GLN A 9 -3.28 6.46 -11.55
CA GLN A 9 -4.26 6.93 -12.54
C GLN A 9 -5.69 6.88 -11.98
N TRP A 10 -5.83 6.75 -10.66
CA TRP A 10 -7.12 6.56 -10.03
C TRP A 10 -7.93 7.84 -10.00
N SER A 11 -9.05 7.88 -10.72
CA SER A 11 -9.90 9.07 -10.89
C SER A 11 -10.52 9.63 -9.60
N GLU A 12 -10.63 8.85 -8.53
CA GLU A 12 -11.15 9.34 -7.25
C GLU A 12 -10.07 10.08 -6.43
N HIS A 13 -8.81 10.07 -6.86
CA HIS A 13 -7.74 10.79 -6.18
C HIS A 13 -7.00 11.73 -7.12
N GLU A 14 -6.71 12.93 -6.64
CA GLU A 14 -5.86 13.88 -7.36
C GLU A 14 -4.90 14.56 -6.38
N LEU A 15 -3.62 14.66 -6.75
CA LEU A 15 -2.70 15.61 -6.12
C LEU A 15 -2.87 16.96 -6.83
N LEU A 16 -3.57 17.89 -6.17
CA LEU A 16 -3.89 19.19 -6.76
C LEU A 16 -2.66 20.09 -6.81
N ASP A 17 -1.88 20.16 -5.72
CA ASP A 17 -0.65 20.95 -5.60
C ASP A 17 0.19 20.44 -4.42
N SER A 18 1.48 20.75 -4.41
CA SER A 18 2.36 20.48 -3.27
C SER A 18 3.49 21.49 -3.16
N GLY A 19 4.00 21.63 -1.95
CA GLY A 19 5.13 22.50 -1.64
C GLY A 19 5.11 22.96 -0.19
N ASN A 20 6.21 23.56 0.25
CA ASN A 20 6.42 24.01 1.62
C ASN A 20 6.10 22.92 2.65
N ARG A 21 6.52 21.68 2.38
CA ARG A 21 6.28 20.48 3.20
C ARG A 21 4.81 20.11 3.39
N ARG A 22 3.92 20.54 2.48
CA ARG A 22 2.49 20.23 2.46
C ARG A 22 2.06 19.70 1.10
N LYS A 23 0.93 19.02 1.07
CA LYS A 23 0.22 18.63 -0.16
C LYS A 23 -1.26 18.93 -0.05
N LEU A 24 -1.84 19.36 -1.16
CA LEU A 24 -3.25 19.61 -1.37
C LEU A 24 -3.80 18.50 -2.26
N GLU A 25 -4.72 17.70 -1.73
CA GLU A 25 -5.20 16.50 -2.40
C GLU A 25 -6.72 16.47 -2.43
N ARG A 26 -7.27 15.86 -3.48
CA ARG A 26 -8.69 15.54 -3.58
C ARG A 26 -8.88 14.03 -3.40
N PHE A 27 -9.81 13.65 -2.51
CA PHE A 27 -10.28 12.29 -2.28
C PHE A 27 -11.80 12.26 -2.53
N GLY A 28 -12.21 11.84 -3.72
CA GLY A 28 -13.58 11.98 -4.21
C GLY A 28 -13.96 13.47 -4.25
N ASN A 29 -14.92 13.86 -3.41
CA ASN A 29 -15.35 15.25 -3.29
C ASN A 29 -14.66 16.04 -2.17
N HIS A 30 -13.76 15.42 -1.41
CA HIS A 30 -13.09 16.04 -0.26
C HIS A 30 -11.71 16.57 -0.64
N VAL A 31 -11.44 17.84 -0.38
CA VAL A 31 -10.13 18.47 -0.59
C VAL A 31 -9.43 18.62 0.75
N LEU A 32 -8.24 18.06 0.89
CA LEU A 32 -7.50 17.98 2.15
C LEU A 32 -6.12 18.60 2.00
N VAL A 33 -5.65 19.27 3.06
CA VAL A 33 -4.25 19.67 3.21
C VAL A 33 -3.59 18.78 4.25
N ARG A 34 -2.44 18.19 3.89
CA ARG A 34 -1.68 17.28 4.77
C ARG A 34 -0.19 17.61 4.72
N SER A 35 0.53 17.22 5.78
CA SER A 35 1.99 17.30 5.81
C SER A 35 2.63 16.29 4.85
N GLU A 36 3.62 16.75 4.11
CA GLU A 36 4.41 15.96 3.18
C GLU A 36 5.88 16.39 3.27
N PRO A 37 6.69 15.69 4.09
CA PRO A 37 8.08 16.05 4.29
C PRO A 37 8.91 16.08 3.01
N LYS A 38 8.51 15.41 1.92
CA LYS A 38 9.27 15.39 0.65
C LYS A 38 9.00 16.58 -0.27
N ALA A 39 7.93 17.34 -0.06
CA ALA A 39 7.56 18.48 -0.92
C ALA A 39 8.36 19.75 -0.57
N TRP A 40 9.66 19.78 -0.90
CA TRP A 40 10.60 20.84 -0.48
C TRP A 40 10.49 22.12 -1.30
N TRP A 41 9.88 22.05 -2.47
CA TRP A 41 9.66 23.16 -3.40
C TRP A 41 8.52 24.07 -2.94
N LYS A 42 8.30 25.18 -3.66
CA LYS A 42 7.19 26.10 -3.42
C LYS A 42 5.91 25.62 -4.13
N PRO A 43 4.71 25.82 -3.53
CA PRO A 43 3.43 25.58 -4.19
C PRO A 43 3.32 26.31 -5.55
N SER A 44 2.62 25.69 -6.50
CA SER A 44 2.34 26.32 -7.80
C SER A 44 1.04 27.12 -7.77
N LEU A 45 0.08 26.70 -6.94
CA LEU A 45 -1.18 27.42 -6.73
C LEU A 45 -1.02 28.52 -5.67
N PRO A 46 -1.80 29.61 -5.77
CA PRO A 46 -1.85 30.62 -4.72
C PRO A 46 -2.50 30.08 -3.44
N GLU A 47 -2.15 30.64 -2.28
CA GLU A 47 -2.67 30.20 -0.97
C GLU A 47 -4.22 30.27 -0.90
N SER A 48 -4.86 31.12 -1.69
CA SER A 48 -6.32 31.18 -1.81
C SER A 48 -6.96 29.87 -2.29
N GLU A 49 -6.25 29.05 -3.07
CA GLU A 49 -6.73 27.71 -3.43
C GLU A 49 -6.59 26.71 -2.28
N TRP A 50 -5.51 26.83 -1.50
CA TRP A 50 -5.26 25.98 -0.33
C TRP A 50 -6.28 26.25 0.79
N GLN A 51 -6.71 27.50 0.96
CA GLN A 51 -7.74 27.91 1.93
C GLN A 51 -9.14 27.36 1.61
N LYS A 52 -9.37 26.82 0.39
CA LYS A 52 -10.63 26.15 0.02
C LYS A 52 -10.71 24.71 0.51
N ALA A 53 -9.65 24.18 1.10
CA ALA A 53 -9.65 22.81 1.60
C ALA A 53 -10.75 22.58 2.64
N ASP A 54 -11.39 21.42 2.55
CA ASP A 54 -12.46 21.00 3.45
C ASP A 54 -11.90 20.63 4.84
N ALA A 55 -10.64 20.17 4.91
CA ALA A 55 -9.94 19.99 6.18
C ALA A 55 -8.41 20.09 6.03
N VAL A 56 -7.75 20.52 7.10
CA VAL A 56 -6.29 20.63 7.22
C VAL A 56 -5.82 19.77 8.38
N ASN A 57 -4.84 18.90 8.16
CA ASN A 57 -4.18 18.17 9.24
C ASN A 57 -2.98 19.00 9.74
N ASP A 58 -2.99 19.34 11.03
CA ASP A 58 -1.91 20.09 11.67
C ASP A 58 -0.74 19.18 12.09
N ASP A 59 0.35 19.78 12.55
CA ASP A 59 1.56 19.05 12.96
C ASP A 59 1.34 18.19 14.23
N SER A 60 0.26 18.42 14.98
CA SER A 60 -0.15 17.58 16.12
C SER A 60 -1.00 16.37 15.69
N GLY A 61 -1.30 16.26 14.39
CA GLY A 61 -2.13 15.22 13.81
C GLY A 61 -3.63 15.47 13.95
N ARG A 62 -4.05 16.65 14.40
CA ARG A 62 -5.47 17.03 14.52
C ARG A 62 -5.99 17.58 13.20
N TRP A 63 -7.26 17.30 12.92
CA TRP A 63 -7.96 17.82 11.74
C TRP A 63 -8.72 19.10 12.08
N ILE A 64 -8.34 20.19 11.43
CA ILE A 64 -9.03 21.47 11.45
C ILE A 64 -10.03 21.47 10.29
N ILE A 65 -11.32 21.57 10.60
CA ILE A 65 -12.40 21.50 9.62
C ILE A 65 -12.62 22.87 8.99
N GLY A 66 -12.68 22.92 7.66
CA GLY A 66 -12.93 24.12 6.87
C GLY A 66 -14.41 24.51 6.83
N ASN A 67 -14.69 25.63 6.18
CA ASN A 67 -16.01 26.28 6.22
C ASN A 67 -17.16 25.47 5.60
N ARG A 68 -16.86 24.49 4.74
CA ARG A 68 -17.87 23.64 4.10
C ARG A 68 -18.38 22.52 5.01
N ASN A 69 -17.77 22.33 6.17
CA ASN A 69 -18.12 21.30 7.16
C ASN A 69 -18.36 19.91 6.53
N PRO A 70 -17.34 19.32 5.86
CA PRO A 70 -17.45 18.03 5.19
C PRO A 70 -17.87 16.90 6.15
N SER A 71 -18.41 15.82 5.56
CA SER A 71 -18.48 14.55 6.27
C SER A 71 -17.09 14.10 6.70
N ARG A 72 -16.97 13.54 7.90
CA ARG A 72 -15.70 12.96 8.38
C ARG A 72 -15.35 11.66 7.68
N GLU A 73 -16.32 10.98 7.09
CA GLU A 73 -16.15 9.72 6.37
C GLU A 73 -16.78 9.80 4.97
N TRP A 74 -16.13 9.21 3.99
CA TRP A 74 -16.62 9.15 2.61
C TRP A 74 -16.19 7.87 1.91
N LEU A 75 -16.88 7.56 0.82
CA LEU A 75 -16.59 6.38 0.01
C LEU A 75 -15.84 6.77 -1.25
N MET A 76 -14.90 5.93 -1.67
CA MET A 76 -14.09 6.09 -2.88
C MET A 76 -14.15 4.80 -3.70
N LYS A 77 -14.47 4.90 -4.99
CA LYS A 77 -14.61 3.74 -5.88
C LYS A 77 -13.33 3.45 -6.66
N TYR A 78 -12.85 2.21 -6.62
CA TYR A 78 -11.74 1.72 -7.44
C TYR A 78 -12.22 0.56 -8.31
N GLY A 79 -12.65 0.86 -9.54
CA GLY A 79 -13.33 -0.11 -10.39
C GLY A 79 -14.57 -0.69 -9.71
N LYS A 80 -14.53 -1.98 -9.35
CA LYS A 80 -15.63 -2.67 -8.64
C LYS A 80 -15.51 -2.59 -7.10
N ILE A 81 -14.39 -2.11 -6.59
CA ILE A 81 -14.08 -2.05 -5.15
C ILE A 81 -14.52 -0.70 -4.61
N THR A 82 -14.99 -0.66 -3.37
CA THR A 82 -15.32 0.58 -2.66
C THR A 82 -14.56 0.65 -1.34
N PHE A 83 -13.80 1.72 -1.15
CA PHE A 83 -13.06 1.99 0.08
C PHE A 83 -13.75 3.07 0.89
N GLN A 84 -13.77 2.93 2.21
CA GLN A 84 -14.05 4.02 3.13
C GLN A 84 -12.77 4.78 3.42
N SER A 85 -12.79 6.09 3.19
CA SER A 85 -11.80 7.02 3.73
C SER A 85 -12.43 7.86 4.83
N ARG A 86 -11.60 8.33 5.79
CA ARG A 86 -12.07 9.21 6.85
C ARG A 86 -10.97 10.04 7.47
N LEU A 87 -11.36 11.13 8.12
CA LEU A 87 -10.49 11.92 8.98
C LEU A 87 -10.29 11.14 10.29
N THR A 88 -9.13 10.49 10.44
CA THR A 88 -8.78 9.76 11.66
C THR A 88 -8.38 10.69 12.79
N ASP A 89 -8.55 10.23 14.03
CA ASP A 89 -8.06 10.98 15.18
C ASP A 89 -6.54 10.83 15.30
N MET A 90 -5.84 11.94 15.57
CA MET A 90 -4.40 11.98 15.86
C MET A 90 -3.48 11.41 14.76
N SER A 91 -3.94 11.37 13.51
CA SER A 91 -3.13 10.94 12.36
C SER A 91 -3.57 11.65 11.08
N LYS A 92 -2.60 11.85 10.17
CA LYS A 92 -2.80 12.40 8.83
C LYS A 92 -3.31 11.39 7.81
N HIS A 93 -3.31 10.10 8.15
CA HIS A 93 -3.74 9.05 7.22
C HIS A 93 -5.26 9.04 7.11
N VAL A 94 -5.76 8.83 5.89
CA VAL A 94 -7.22 8.84 5.62
C VAL A 94 -7.77 7.47 5.29
N GLY A 95 -6.98 6.40 5.48
CA GLY A 95 -7.41 5.02 5.25
C GLY A 95 -7.05 4.45 3.88
N ILE A 96 -6.37 5.19 3.01
CA ILE A 96 -5.93 4.71 1.70
C ILE A 96 -4.65 5.43 1.25
N PHE A 97 -3.83 4.74 0.46
CA PHE A 97 -2.61 5.25 -0.18
C PHE A 97 -2.77 5.14 -1.70
N PRO A 98 -3.33 6.16 -2.37
CA PRO A 98 -3.66 6.11 -3.80
C PRO A 98 -2.47 5.83 -4.72
N GLU A 99 -1.26 6.21 -4.31
CA GLU A 99 -0.01 5.91 -5.00
C GLU A 99 0.26 4.41 -5.19
N GLN A 100 -0.39 3.55 -4.41
CA GLN A 100 -0.28 2.09 -4.51
C GLN A 100 -1.15 1.50 -5.62
N SER A 101 -2.07 2.27 -6.22
CA SER A 101 -2.95 1.78 -7.30
C SER A 101 -2.22 1.14 -8.49
N PRO A 102 -1.04 1.60 -8.95
CA PRO A 102 -0.30 0.89 -9.98
C PRO A 102 0.11 -0.54 -9.59
N HIS A 103 0.31 -0.81 -8.29
CA HIS A 103 0.54 -2.17 -7.81
C HIS A 103 -0.74 -2.99 -7.79
N TRP A 104 -1.88 -2.41 -7.43
CA TRP A 104 -3.18 -3.11 -7.47
C TRP A 104 -3.54 -3.51 -8.91
N ASP A 105 -3.38 -2.62 -9.87
CA ASP A 105 -3.60 -2.92 -11.30
C ASP A 105 -2.62 -3.98 -11.80
N TRP A 106 -1.33 -3.81 -11.48
CA TRP A 106 -0.31 -4.76 -11.90
C TRP A 106 -0.56 -6.16 -11.34
N MET A 107 -0.83 -6.28 -10.04
CA MET A 107 -1.01 -7.59 -9.40
C MET A 107 -2.28 -8.29 -9.88
N THR A 108 -3.39 -7.55 -10.05
CA THR A 108 -4.65 -8.13 -10.55
C THR A 108 -4.51 -8.59 -11.99
N LYS A 109 -3.80 -7.81 -12.83
CA LYS A 109 -3.43 -8.24 -14.18
C LYS A 109 -2.58 -9.51 -14.16
N LYS A 110 -1.55 -9.60 -13.30
CA LYS A 110 -0.72 -10.81 -13.20
C LYS A 110 -1.48 -12.04 -12.71
N ILE A 111 -2.40 -11.87 -11.76
CA ILE A 111 -3.28 -12.96 -11.32
C ILE A 111 -4.16 -13.42 -12.49
N ALA A 112 -4.80 -12.49 -13.21
CA ALA A 112 -5.68 -12.81 -14.33
C ALA A 112 -4.94 -13.45 -15.51
N ASP A 113 -3.81 -12.88 -15.93
CA ASP A 113 -2.99 -13.36 -17.07
C ASP A 113 -2.43 -14.77 -16.82
N SER A 114 -2.24 -15.16 -15.55
CA SER A 114 -1.74 -16.51 -15.20
C SER A 114 -2.68 -17.65 -15.64
N GLY A 115 -3.97 -17.36 -15.83
CA GLY A 115 -5.01 -18.35 -16.15
C GLY A 115 -5.25 -19.41 -15.07
N ARG A 116 -4.58 -19.31 -13.92
CA ARG A 116 -4.66 -20.28 -12.83
C ARG A 116 -5.87 -20.01 -11.95
N LYS A 117 -6.54 -21.10 -11.55
CA LYS A 117 -7.57 -21.06 -10.51
C LYS A 117 -6.91 -21.17 -9.13
N ASP A 118 -7.64 -20.76 -8.09
CA ASP A 118 -7.27 -20.94 -6.68
C ASP A 118 -5.93 -20.30 -6.27
N ILE A 119 -5.56 -19.18 -6.91
CA ILE A 119 -4.38 -18.39 -6.55
C ILE A 119 -4.46 -17.93 -5.10
N LYS A 120 -3.41 -18.23 -4.32
CA LYS A 120 -3.29 -17.80 -2.92
C LYS A 120 -2.35 -16.60 -2.79
N VAL A 121 -2.88 -15.48 -2.31
CA VAL A 121 -2.14 -14.24 -2.05
C VAL A 121 -1.95 -14.04 -0.55
N LEU A 122 -0.73 -13.77 -0.13
CA LEU A 122 -0.42 -13.32 1.22
C LEU A 122 -0.18 -11.80 1.20
N ASN A 123 -1.00 -11.03 1.93
CA ASN A 123 -0.83 -9.59 2.10
C ASN A 123 -0.36 -9.31 3.53
N LEU A 124 0.87 -8.82 3.68
CA LEU A 124 1.54 -8.56 4.97
C LEU A 124 1.61 -7.06 5.21
N PHE A 125 1.34 -6.63 6.45
CA PHE A 125 1.15 -5.21 6.79
C PHE A 125 -0.01 -4.62 5.98
N GLY A 126 -1.11 -5.37 5.93
CA GLY A 126 -2.17 -5.16 4.95
C GLY A 126 -3.03 -3.90 5.15
N TYR A 127 -2.88 -3.21 6.30
CA TYR A 127 -3.57 -1.98 6.65
C TYR A 127 -5.10 -2.07 6.44
N THR A 128 -5.70 -1.15 5.71
CA THR A 128 -7.14 -1.09 5.41
C THR A 128 -7.56 -1.99 4.23
N GLY A 129 -6.65 -2.88 3.78
CA GLY A 129 -7.00 -4.00 2.90
C GLY A 129 -7.09 -3.68 1.41
N ALA A 130 -6.56 -2.56 0.92
CA ALA A 130 -6.68 -2.20 -0.49
C ALA A 130 -6.15 -3.26 -1.47
N ALA A 131 -4.90 -3.72 -1.26
CA ALA A 131 -4.32 -4.81 -2.06
C ALA A 131 -5.05 -6.15 -1.86
N THR A 132 -5.57 -6.40 -0.66
CA THR A 132 -6.40 -7.59 -0.36
C THR A 132 -7.66 -7.61 -1.20
N LEU A 133 -8.38 -6.49 -1.25
CA LEU A 133 -9.62 -6.39 -2.02
C LEU A 133 -9.35 -6.38 -3.52
N ALA A 134 -8.24 -5.79 -3.97
CA ALA A 134 -7.78 -5.89 -5.36
C ALA A 134 -7.64 -7.37 -5.78
N ALA A 135 -6.85 -8.16 -5.04
CA ALA A 135 -6.66 -9.58 -5.30
C ALA A 135 -7.96 -10.39 -5.19
N ALA A 136 -8.78 -10.15 -4.15
CA ALA A 136 -10.04 -10.85 -3.95
C ALA A 136 -11.05 -10.56 -5.06
N SER A 137 -11.06 -9.33 -5.61
CA SER A 137 -11.98 -8.93 -6.68
C SER A 137 -11.77 -9.68 -8.00
N CYS A 138 -10.58 -10.25 -8.23
CA CYS A 138 -10.28 -11.12 -9.36
C CYS A 138 -10.31 -12.62 -9.00
N GLY A 139 -10.88 -12.98 -7.84
CA GLY A 139 -11.12 -14.36 -7.44
C GLY A 139 -9.98 -15.06 -6.70
N ALA A 140 -8.92 -14.34 -6.30
CA ALA A 140 -7.85 -14.92 -5.51
C ALA A 140 -8.28 -15.18 -4.05
N GLY A 141 -7.77 -16.27 -3.46
CA GLY A 141 -7.82 -16.50 -2.02
C GLY A 141 -6.76 -15.66 -1.31
N VAL A 142 -7.17 -14.82 -0.36
CA VAL A 142 -6.25 -13.87 0.27
C VAL A 142 -6.11 -14.14 1.76
N THR A 143 -4.89 -14.26 2.25
CA THR A 143 -4.59 -14.12 3.68
C THR A 143 -4.09 -12.70 3.92
N HIS A 144 -4.84 -11.93 4.70
CA HIS A 144 -4.49 -10.57 5.11
C HIS A 144 -3.95 -10.61 6.54
N VAL A 145 -2.79 -9.99 6.76
CA VAL A 145 -2.13 -9.93 8.07
C VAL A 145 -1.79 -8.49 8.41
N ASP A 146 -2.26 -8.03 9.56
CA ASP A 146 -1.88 -6.74 10.12
C ASP A 146 -1.91 -6.82 11.66
N ALA A 147 -1.00 -6.13 12.35
CA ALA A 147 -0.96 -6.13 13.81
C ALA A 147 -2.09 -5.29 14.45
N SER A 148 -2.64 -4.33 13.71
CA SER A 148 -3.64 -3.38 14.19
C SER A 148 -5.05 -3.94 14.03
N LYS A 149 -5.68 -4.32 15.15
CA LYS A 149 -7.12 -4.67 15.17
C LYS A 149 -8.01 -3.56 14.54
N PRO A 150 -7.79 -2.25 14.81
CA PRO A 150 -8.52 -1.19 14.11
C PRO A 150 -8.36 -1.23 12.58
N SER A 151 -7.14 -1.46 12.07
CA SER A 151 -6.88 -1.57 10.63
C SER A 151 -7.60 -2.76 10.02
N VAL A 152 -7.52 -3.94 10.63
CA VAL A 152 -8.19 -5.15 10.15
C VAL A 152 -9.72 -4.99 10.16
N SER A 153 -10.28 -4.36 11.20
CA SER A 153 -11.72 -4.06 11.23
C SER A 153 -12.14 -3.11 10.10
N TRP A 154 -11.31 -2.10 9.80
CA TRP A 154 -11.55 -1.20 8.68
C TRP A 154 -11.44 -1.94 7.33
N ALA A 155 -10.48 -2.85 7.19
CA ALA A 155 -10.33 -3.68 6.00
C ALA A 155 -11.55 -4.59 5.76
N ARG A 156 -12.10 -5.19 6.82
CA ARG A 156 -13.38 -5.94 6.75
C ARG A 156 -14.53 -5.05 6.34
N ARG A 157 -14.62 -3.83 6.87
CA ARG A 157 -15.64 -2.86 6.43
C ARG A 157 -15.52 -2.53 4.95
N ASN A 158 -14.30 -2.37 4.44
CA ASN A 158 -14.07 -2.17 3.00
C ASN A 158 -14.48 -3.40 2.17
N GLN A 159 -14.33 -4.62 2.69
CA GLN A 159 -14.81 -5.85 2.04
C GLN A 159 -16.34 -5.84 1.86
N GLU A 160 -17.08 -5.47 2.92
CA GLU A 160 -18.55 -5.32 2.89
C GLU A 160 -18.98 -4.24 1.88
N LEU A 161 -18.35 -3.07 1.94
CA LEU A 161 -18.64 -1.96 1.02
C LEU A 161 -18.38 -2.34 -0.45
N SER A 162 -17.43 -3.25 -0.67
CA SER A 162 -17.08 -3.77 -1.99
C SER A 162 -17.96 -4.94 -2.44
N LYS A 163 -18.90 -5.40 -1.61
CA LYS A 163 -19.75 -6.58 -1.88
C LYS A 163 -18.93 -7.85 -2.13
N LEU A 164 -17.84 -8.01 -1.39
CA LEU A 164 -16.90 -9.13 -1.49
C LEU A 164 -16.97 -10.05 -0.27
N GLU A 165 -18.08 -10.08 0.47
CA GLU A 165 -18.23 -10.85 1.71
C GLU A 165 -18.08 -12.37 1.49
N THR A 166 -18.43 -12.86 0.30
CA THR A 166 -18.27 -14.27 -0.09
C THR A 166 -16.88 -14.58 -0.66
N ALA A 167 -16.04 -13.56 -0.88
CA ALA A 167 -14.68 -13.78 -1.37
C ALA A 167 -13.82 -14.46 -0.27
N PRO A 168 -12.94 -15.40 -0.65
CA PRO A 168 -12.13 -16.18 0.30
C PRO A 168 -11.01 -15.35 0.93
N VAL A 169 -11.35 -14.51 1.92
CA VAL A 169 -10.39 -13.68 2.66
C VAL A 169 -10.24 -14.14 4.11
N ARG A 170 -9.02 -14.53 4.48
CA ARG A 170 -8.64 -14.85 5.86
C ARG A 170 -8.00 -13.62 6.51
N TRP A 171 -8.67 -13.09 7.52
CA TRP A 171 -8.25 -11.90 8.27
C TRP A 171 -7.49 -12.27 9.54
N ILE A 172 -6.20 -11.94 9.60
CA ILE A 172 -5.30 -12.27 10.70
C ILE A 172 -4.85 -11.00 11.42
N ILE A 173 -5.01 -10.98 12.74
CA ILE A 173 -4.46 -9.94 13.62
C ILE A 173 -3.24 -10.54 14.32
N ASP A 174 -2.04 -10.26 13.83
CA ASP A 174 -0.81 -10.88 14.35
C ASP A 174 0.43 -10.10 13.90
N ASP A 175 1.57 -10.39 14.53
CA ASP A 175 2.86 -9.95 14.02
C ASP A 175 3.19 -10.70 12.72
N ALA A 176 3.62 -9.97 11.69
CA ALA A 176 3.84 -10.53 10.36
C ALA A 176 4.97 -11.57 10.36
N VAL A 177 6.05 -11.34 11.15
CA VAL A 177 7.19 -12.26 11.23
C VAL A 177 6.80 -13.56 11.93
N LYS A 178 6.14 -13.47 13.10
CA LYS A 178 5.60 -14.63 13.82
C LYS A 178 4.61 -15.41 12.97
N PHE A 179 3.76 -14.71 12.22
CA PHE A 179 2.80 -15.33 11.32
C PHE A 179 3.49 -16.14 10.23
N VAL A 180 4.43 -15.55 9.49
CA VAL A 180 5.18 -16.25 8.45
C VAL A 180 5.95 -17.45 9.03
N LYS A 181 6.59 -17.31 10.20
CA LYS A 181 7.25 -18.44 10.90
C LYS A 181 6.29 -19.57 11.28
N ARG A 182 5.01 -19.28 11.57
CA ARG A 182 3.99 -20.32 11.79
C ARG A 182 3.55 -20.98 10.49
N GLU A 183 3.39 -20.21 9.42
CA GLU A 183 3.01 -20.74 8.10
C GLU A 183 4.11 -21.65 7.53
N ILE A 184 5.40 -21.33 7.73
CA ILE A 184 6.53 -22.22 7.40
C ILE A 184 6.40 -23.55 8.15
N ARG A 185 6.18 -23.51 9.48
CA ARG A 185 6.00 -24.73 10.30
C ARG A 185 4.80 -25.58 9.87
N ARG A 186 3.76 -24.95 9.33
CA ARG A 186 2.56 -25.61 8.81
C ARG A 186 2.69 -26.07 7.36
N ASN A 187 3.82 -25.76 6.71
CA ASN A 187 4.03 -25.96 5.28
C ASN A 187 2.93 -25.28 4.43
N SER A 188 2.39 -24.15 4.89
CA SER A 188 1.44 -23.33 4.13
C SER A 188 2.16 -22.67 2.96
N LYS A 189 1.51 -22.66 1.79
CA LYS A 189 2.09 -22.14 0.54
C LYS A 189 1.23 -21.09 -0.14
N TYR A 190 1.89 -20.08 -0.71
CA TYR A 190 1.28 -18.94 -1.41
C TYR A 190 1.87 -18.76 -2.80
N ASP A 191 1.03 -18.35 -3.74
CA ASP A 191 1.44 -18.07 -5.12
C ASP A 191 1.95 -16.65 -5.28
N ALA A 192 1.50 -15.73 -4.43
CA ALA A 192 1.96 -14.36 -4.47
C ALA A 192 2.03 -13.76 -3.08
N ILE A 193 2.97 -12.83 -2.90
CA ILE A 193 3.14 -12.08 -1.66
C ILE A 193 3.16 -10.58 -1.98
N VAL A 194 2.40 -9.81 -1.21
CA VAL A 194 2.47 -8.35 -1.17
C VAL A 194 2.83 -7.96 0.25
N MET A 195 3.83 -7.09 0.41
CA MET A 195 4.22 -6.60 1.73
C MET A 195 4.55 -5.11 1.68
N ASP A 196 4.06 -4.38 2.68
CA ASP A 196 4.28 -2.95 2.85
C ASP A 196 4.77 -2.63 4.26
N PRO A 197 5.94 -3.17 4.68
CA PRO A 197 6.44 -2.97 6.03
C PRO A 197 6.69 -1.49 6.34
N PRO A 198 6.28 -1.00 7.53
CA PRO A 198 6.65 0.33 7.97
C PRO A 198 8.14 0.39 8.33
N SER A 199 8.75 1.58 8.37
CA SER A 199 10.14 1.72 8.84
C SER A 199 10.31 1.25 10.28
N PHE A 200 9.31 1.55 11.12
CA PHE A 200 9.21 1.11 12.51
C PHE A 200 7.76 0.69 12.81
N GLY A 201 7.59 -0.38 13.59
CA GLY A 201 6.28 -0.87 13.97
C GLY A 201 6.30 -1.65 15.28
N ARG A 202 5.11 -1.99 15.76
CA ARG A 202 4.96 -2.92 16.89
C ARG A 202 3.93 -4.00 16.56
N GLY A 203 4.24 -5.23 16.94
CA GLY A 203 3.28 -6.34 16.91
C GLY A 203 2.25 -6.24 18.05
N PRO A 204 1.19 -7.07 18.02
CA PRO A 204 0.13 -7.03 19.03
C PRO A 204 0.60 -7.33 20.45
N ASP A 205 1.68 -8.11 20.60
CA ASP A 205 2.27 -8.49 21.90
C ASP A 205 3.47 -7.60 22.27
N GLY A 206 3.69 -6.50 21.54
CA GLY A 206 4.76 -5.54 21.81
C GLY A 206 6.09 -5.83 21.10
N GLU A 207 6.12 -6.78 20.17
CA GLU A 207 7.27 -7.08 19.31
C GLU A 207 7.72 -5.82 18.58
N ILE A 208 9.02 -5.59 18.47
CA ILE A 208 9.56 -4.42 17.78
C ILE A 208 9.88 -4.81 16.34
N TRP A 209 9.33 -4.05 15.40
CA TRP A 209 9.70 -4.13 13.99
C TRP A 209 10.55 -2.92 13.61
N LYS A 210 11.68 -3.18 12.97
CA LYS A 210 12.53 -2.18 12.32
C LYS A 210 12.95 -2.70 10.96
N ALA A 211 12.57 -1.99 9.89
CA ALA A 211 12.86 -2.45 8.54
C ALA A 211 14.36 -2.59 8.27
N GLU A 212 15.17 -1.65 8.77
CA GLU A 212 16.63 -1.65 8.64
C GLU A 212 17.29 -2.91 9.21
N ASP A 213 16.76 -3.44 10.32
CA ASP A 213 17.32 -4.60 11.01
C ASP A 213 16.81 -5.92 10.44
N SER A 214 15.57 -5.94 9.93
CA SER A 214 14.82 -7.18 9.73
C SER A 214 14.44 -7.50 8.28
N ILE A 215 14.47 -6.53 7.36
CA ILE A 215 13.84 -6.72 6.03
C ILE A 215 14.44 -7.86 5.22
N SER A 216 15.77 -8.06 5.29
CA SER A 216 16.46 -9.12 4.55
C SER A 216 16.08 -10.51 5.05
N GLU A 217 16.13 -10.74 6.38
CA GLU A 217 15.71 -12.01 6.98
C GLU A 217 14.22 -12.26 6.72
N PHE A 218 13.39 -11.23 6.87
CA PHE A 218 11.96 -11.36 6.69
C PHE A 218 11.56 -11.70 5.24
N LEU A 219 12.24 -11.12 4.24
CA LEU A 219 12.00 -11.48 2.84
C LEU A 219 12.37 -12.94 2.56
N ASP A 220 13.44 -13.47 3.16
CA ASP A 220 13.79 -14.89 3.03
C ASP A 220 12.75 -15.80 3.68
N LEU A 221 12.24 -15.45 4.87
CA LEU A 221 11.13 -16.17 5.49
C LEU A 221 9.89 -16.19 4.58
N CYS A 222 9.56 -15.06 3.96
CA CYS A 222 8.45 -14.98 3.01
C CYS A 222 8.68 -15.91 1.81
N ARG A 223 9.89 -15.93 1.24
CA ARG A 223 10.25 -16.84 0.13
C ARG A 223 10.02 -18.31 0.49
N GLN A 224 10.29 -18.74 1.72
CA GLN A 224 10.08 -20.13 2.15
C GLN A 224 8.59 -20.55 2.14
N THR A 225 7.67 -19.58 2.16
CA THR A 225 6.21 -19.82 2.06
C THR A 225 5.69 -19.80 0.63
N LEU A 226 6.53 -19.63 -0.39
CA LEU A 226 6.10 -19.66 -1.78
C LEU A 226 5.84 -21.09 -2.27
N THR A 227 4.87 -21.23 -3.18
CA THR A 227 4.68 -22.45 -3.97
C THR A 227 5.87 -22.69 -4.91
N ASP A 228 5.94 -23.87 -5.53
CA ASP A 228 7.01 -24.21 -6.49
C ASP A 228 6.96 -23.35 -7.76
N LYS A 229 5.79 -22.79 -8.08
CA LYS A 229 5.56 -21.88 -9.21
C LYS A 229 4.88 -20.60 -8.71
N PRO A 230 5.58 -19.76 -7.92
CA PRO A 230 4.99 -18.52 -7.46
C PRO A 230 4.86 -17.56 -8.65
N LEU A 231 3.87 -16.67 -8.61
CA LEU A 231 3.65 -15.63 -9.61
C LEU A 231 4.55 -14.43 -9.36
N PHE A 232 4.49 -13.84 -8.17
CA PHE A 232 5.23 -12.62 -7.87
C PHE A 232 5.43 -12.35 -6.37
N ILE A 233 6.38 -11.46 -6.06
CA ILE A 233 6.48 -10.76 -4.78
C ILE A 233 6.51 -9.26 -5.04
N ILE A 234 5.76 -8.49 -4.26
CA ILE A 234 5.84 -7.03 -4.20
C ILE A 234 6.31 -6.63 -2.80
N LEU A 235 7.38 -5.85 -2.74
CA LEU A 235 7.88 -5.19 -1.52
C LEU A 235 7.84 -3.67 -1.73
N THR A 236 7.10 -2.98 -0.87
CA THR A 236 7.04 -1.51 -0.84
C THR A 236 7.61 -0.97 0.48
N MET A 237 8.23 0.21 0.45
CA MET A 237 8.76 0.85 1.65
C MET A 237 8.71 2.39 1.55
N TYR A 238 8.32 3.06 2.65
CA TYR A 238 8.18 4.53 2.71
C TYR A 238 9.39 5.24 3.34
N ASN A 239 10.50 4.54 3.59
CA ASN A 239 11.70 5.10 4.23
C ASN A 239 12.40 6.12 3.31
N LEU A 240 12.70 7.32 3.83
CA LEU A 240 13.37 8.40 3.10
C LEU A 240 14.84 8.13 2.77
N GLU A 241 15.52 7.32 3.60
CA GLU A 241 16.96 7.08 3.46
C GLU A 241 17.28 5.89 2.55
N ALA A 242 16.27 5.11 2.17
CA ALA A 242 16.45 3.92 1.38
C ALA A 242 16.36 4.19 -0.12
N SER A 243 17.14 3.43 -0.90
CA SER A 243 17.06 3.43 -2.37
C SER A 243 16.31 2.20 -2.88
N SER A 244 15.52 2.37 -3.95
CA SER A 244 14.88 1.25 -4.66
C SER A 244 15.91 0.22 -5.17
N ILE A 245 17.15 0.65 -5.44
CA ILE A 245 18.26 -0.24 -5.82
C ILE A 245 18.60 -1.22 -4.70
N MET A 246 18.56 -0.78 -3.43
CA MET A 246 18.80 -1.66 -2.27
C MET A 246 17.74 -2.76 -2.22
N LEU A 247 16.47 -2.40 -2.37
CA LEU A 247 15.37 -3.38 -2.41
C LEU A 247 15.51 -4.34 -3.60
N GLY A 248 16.01 -3.86 -4.74
CA GLY A 248 16.31 -4.69 -5.89
C GLY A 248 17.41 -5.72 -5.64
N ASN A 249 18.48 -5.32 -4.95
CA ASN A 249 19.59 -6.21 -4.64
C ASN A 249 19.17 -7.31 -3.66
N ILE A 250 18.45 -6.94 -2.59
CA ILE A 250 17.92 -7.90 -1.59
C ILE A 250 16.95 -8.87 -2.28
N MET A 251 16.00 -8.36 -3.07
CA MET A 251 15.04 -9.21 -3.79
C MET A 251 15.72 -10.19 -4.76
N LYS A 252 16.73 -9.73 -5.50
CA LYS A 252 17.48 -10.61 -6.43
C LYS A 252 18.23 -11.71 -5.70
N ASP A 253 18.87 -11.39 -4.59
CA ASP A 253 19.61 -12.37 -3.81
C ASP A 253 18.66 -13.42 -3.22
N THR A 254 17.58 -12.96 -2.56
CA THR A 254 16.55 -13.83 -1.99
C THR A 254 15.91 -14.71 -3.07
N MET A 255 15.53 -14.15 -4.22
CA MET A 255 14.79 -14.89 -5.25
C MET A 255 15.65 -15.66 -6.25
N LYS A 256 16.99 -15.65 -6.10
CA LYS A 256 17.92 -16.41 -6.95
C LYS A 256 17.51 -17.88 -7.17
N PRO A 257 17.02 -18.64 -6.18
CA PRO A 257 16.59 -20.04 -6.39
C PRO A 257 15.39 -20.20 -7.33
N HIS A 258 14.58 -19.17 -7.54
CA HIS A 258 13.37 -19.22 -8.37
C HIS A 258 13.59 -18.61 -9.77
N GLY A 259 14.78 -18.08 -10.08
CA GLY A 259 15.03 -17.34 -11.32
C GLY A 259 14.17 -16.07 -11.38
N GLY A 260 13.53 -15.81 -12.53
CA GLY A 260 12.63 -14.67 -12.74
C GLY A 260 13.33 -13.34 -12.99
N THR A 261 12.55 -12.25 -12.94
CA THR A 261 13.04 -10.88 -13.15
C THR A 261 12.66 -9.97 -11.99
N VAL A 262 13.52 -9.01 -11.69
CA VAL A 262 13.30 -7.99 -10.65
C VAL A 262 13.22 -6.62 -11.30
N SER A 263 12.12 -5.91 -11.04
CA SER A 263 11.92 -4.49 -11.35
C SER A 263 11.93 -3.68 -10.05
N VAL A 264 12.46 -2.46 -10.09
CA VAL A 264 12.47 -1.55 -8.94
C VAL A 264 12.04 -0.16 -9.38
N GLY A 265 11.65 0.66 -8.42
CA GLY A 265 11.24 2.02 -8.75
C GLY A 265 10.68 2.79 -7.58
N GLU A 266 9.95 3.84 -7.92
CA GLU A 266 9.19 4.67 -7.00
C GLU A 266 7.71 4.66 -7.38
N LEU A 267 6.86 4.62 -6.36
CA LEU A 267 5.47 5.02 -6.47
C LEU A 267 5.39 6.52 -6.17
N ALA A 268 4.68 7.25 -7.03
CA ALA A 268 4.59 8.69 -6.95
C ALA A 268 3.20 9.21 -7.31
N LEU A 269 2.97 10.49 -7.03
CA LEU A 269 1.77 11.22 -7.40
C LEU A 269 2.14 12.35 -8.37
N LYS A 270 1.47 12.41 -9.52
CA LYS A 270 1.64 13.52 -10.47
C LYS A 270 0.76 14.69 -10.02
N GLU A 271 1.35 15.88 -9.91
CA GLU A 271 0.59 17.11 -9.64
C GLU A 271 -0.31 17.48 -10.82
N LYS A 272 -1.47 18.06 -10.50
CA LYS A 272 -2.37 18.66 -11.50
C LYS A 272 -2.02 20.11 -11.83
N SER A 273 -1.49 20.85 -10.86
CA SER A 273 -1.10 22.25 -11.01
C SER A 273 0.21 22.46 -11.80
N SER A 274 1.01 21.40 -11.99
CA SER A 274 2.34 21.48 -12.59
C SER A 274 2.80 20.13 -13.16
N GLU A 275 3.98 20.07 -13.77
CA GLU A 275 4.61 18.82 -14.23
C GLU A 275 5.38 18.08 -13.11
N ARG A 276 5.28 18.51 -11.85
CA ARG A 276 6.00 17.88 -10.75
C ARG A 276 5.42 16.50 -10.42
N VAL A 277 6.32 15.65 -9.97
CA VAL A 277 6.02 14.31 -9.48
C VAL A 277 6.48 14.24 -8.02
N LEU A 278 5.55 13.94 -7.12
CA LEU A 278 5.81 13.83 -5.68
C LEU A 278 6.10 12.35 -5.35
N PRO A 279 7.34 12.00 -4.98
CA PRO A 279 7.69 10.62 -4.64
C PRO A 279 7.06 10.20 -3.31
N MET A 280 6.45 9.02 -3.26
CA MET A 280 5.70 8.55 -2.09
C MET A 280 6.37 7.36 -1.41
N SER A 281 6.74 6.33 -2.17
CA SER A 281 7.43 5.15 -1.66
C SER A 281 8.34 4.54 -2.72
N ILE A 282 9.26 3.69 -2.29
CA ILE A 282 10.09 2.88 -3.18
C ILE A 282 9.55 1.45 -3.22
N PHE A 283 9.79 0.73 -4.31
CA PHE A 283 9.36 -0.66 -4.45
C PHE A 283 10.41 -1.55 -5.11
N SER A 284 10.24 -2.85 -4.89
CA SER A 284 10.87 -3.94 -5.64
C SER A 284 9.83 -5.01 -5.93
N ARG A 285 9.70 -5.41 -7.20
CA ARG A 285 8.82 -6.50 -7.62
C ARG A 285 9.65 -7.60 -8.26
N TRP A 286 9.45 -8.82 -7.80
CA TRP A 286 9.92 -10.03 -8.47
C TRP A 286 8.76 -10.72 -9.20
N ILE A 287 9.03 -11.24 -10.39
CA ILE A 287 8.09 -12.04 -11.16
C ILE A 287 8.78 -13.28 -11.74
N ASN A 288 8.08 -14.41 -11.74
CA ASN A 288 8.59 -15.67 -12.29
C ASN A 288 8.66 -15.62 -13.83
N PHE A 289 9.54 -16.40 -14.45
CA PHE A 289 9.56 -16.54 -15.91
C PHE A 289 8.35 -17.32 -16.45
N SER A 290 7.73 -18.14 -15.60
CA SER A 290 6.61 -19.03 -15.96
C SER A 290 5.23 -18.41 -15.68
N SER A 291 5.16 -17.14 -15.29
CA SER A 291 3.93 -16.43 -14.89
C SER A 291 3.27 -15.66 -16.02
#